data_AF-A0A511JLN9-F1
#
_entry.id   AF-A0A511JLN9-F1
#
_cell.length_a   1.000
_cell.length_b   1.000
_cell.length_c   1.000
_cell.angle_alpha   90.00
_cell.angle_beta   90.00
_cell.angle_gamma   90.00
#
_symmetry.space_group_name_H-M   'P 1'
#
loop_
_entity.id
_entity.type
_entity.pdbx_description
1 polymer ?
#
loop_
_entity_poly.entity_id
_entity_poly.type
_entity_poly.pdbx_seq_one_letter_code
_entity_poly.pdbx_strand_id
1 'polypeptide(L)'
;MTTYLGIDLAWAARARTGLAALDEDGRLVASTSAITDDEIAAFVDAHTSGAVVAAIDAPLIVPNATGSRVAEQLITREFGRYNAGAYPSNRSRPLFDPPRGETLCQRFGWDPDPATPPGRDRSVAIEVYPHPAMVVLFALATVLPYKAKRGRDVSALKTAFASLLDHMERVCDEPLGLTASPRWAEIRSAVASAERIVDLDRVEDEVDAVLCAYLAWLWGTGSPTMRVLGDVDSGYIVVPGTASVPPAGRTPRADLADEFRTAVPSLTRQEAERLAAIARQR
;
A
#
# COMPACT_ATOMS: atom_id res chain seq x y z
N MET A 1 16.88 21.60 -3.47
CA MET A 1 15.73 21.23 -2.64
C MET A 1 15.33 19.83 -3.06
N THR A 2 14.85 19.01 -2.13
CA THR A 2 14.39 17.65 -2.41
C THR A 2 12.89 17.61 -2.18
N THR A 3 12.14 17.05 -3.13
CA THR A 3 10.70 16.81 -2.98
C THR A 3 10.47 15.32 -2.76
N TYR A 4 9.57 14.96 -1.85
CA TYR A 4 9.18 13.57 -1.62
C TYR A 4 7.81 13.33 -2.25
N LEU A 5 7.71 12.29 -3.07
CA LEU A 5 6.47 11.94 -3.78
C LEU A 5 5.94 10.59 -3.30
N GLY A 6 4.64 10.52 -3.09
CA GLY A 6 3.92 9.28 -2.90
C GLY A 6 2.96 9.03 -4.05
N ILE A 7 2.96 7.79 -4.56
CA ILE A 7 2.09 7.38 -5.67
C ILE A 7 1.46 6.03 -5.31
N ASP A 8 0.15 6.02 -5.04
CA ASP A 8 -0.63 4.77 -5.00
C ASP A 8 -1.05 4.44 -6.44
N LEU A 9 -0.20 3.68 -7.12
CA LEU A 9 -0.25 3.52 -8.57
C LEU A 9 -1.13 2.35 -8.97
N ALA A 10 -2.30 2.66 -9.53
CA ALA A 10 -3.11 1.62 -10.14
C ALA A 10 -2.38 0.96 -11.32
N TRP A 11 -2.43 -0.37 -11.38
CA TRP A 11 -1.73 -1.13 -12.42
C TRP A 11 -2.30 -0.89 -13.83
N ALA A 12 -3.60 -0.60 -13.94
CA ALA A 12 -4.25 -0.31 -15.21
C ALA A 12 -4.18 1.19 -15.54
N ALA A 13 -3.82 1.53 -16.78
CA ALA A 13 -3.59 2.91 -17.23
C ALA A 13 -4.81 3.85 -17.20
N ARG A 14 -6.02 3.33 -16.93
CA ARG A 14 -7.27 4.11 -16.82
C ARG A 14 -7.97 3.92 -15.48
N ALA A 15 -7.22 3.49 -14.47
CA ALA A 15 -7.70 3.39 -13.11
C ALA A 15 -7.15 4.55 -12.28
N ARG A 16 -7.90 4.94 -11.25
CA ARG A 16 -7.55 6.05 -10.37
C ARG A 16 -6.25 5.74 -9.62
N THR A 17 -5.39 6.74 -9.53
CA THR A 17 -4.08 6.72 -8.89
C THR A 17 -4.04 7.87 -7.91
N GLY A 18 -3.61 7.61 -6.68
CA GLY A 18 -3.41 8.67 -5.70
C GLY A 18 -2.04 9.30 -5.86
N LEU A 19 -1.95 10.60 -5.58
CA LEU A 19 -0.71 11.36 -5.63
C LEU A 19 -0.59 12.24 -4.39
N ALA A 20 0.61 12.33 -3.83
CA ALA A 20 0.95 13.27 -2.77
C ALA A 20 2.39 13.77 -2.92
N ALA A 21 2.59 15.04 -2.57
CA ALA A 21 3.90 15.69 -2.59
C ALA A 21 4.19 16.31 -1.22
N LEU A 22 5.41 16.10 -0.74
CA LEU A 22 5.95 16.73 0.46
C LEU A 22 7.11 17.66 0.09
N ASP A 23 7.25 18.77 0.81
CA ASP A 23 8.41 19.64 0.70
C ASP A 23 9.66 19.03 1.37
N GLU A 24 10.77 19.79 1.40
CA GLU A 24 12.04 19.30 1.92
C GLU A 24 12.04 19.01 3.43
N ASP A 25 11.12 19.63 4.17
CA ASP A 25 10.90 19.38 5.60
C ASP A 25 9.93 18.21 5.85
N GLY A 26 9.31 17.68 4.79
CA GLY A 26 8.36 16.58 4.85
C GLY A 26 6.91 17.01 5.08
N ARG A 27 6.57 18.30 4.95
CA ARG A 27 5.20 18.79 5.10
C ARG A 27 4.40 18.45 3.85
N LEU A 28 3.14 18.02 4.03
CA LEU A 28 2.22 17.76 2.93
C LEU A 28 1.84 19.09 2.26
N VAL A 29 2.31 19.28 1.02
CA VAL A 29 2.03 20.50 0.24
C VAL A 29 0.92 20.31 -0.78
N ALA A 30 0.72 19.09 -1.27
CA ALA A 30 -0.36 18.77 -2.19
C ALA A 30 -0.72 17.27 -2.16
N SER A 31 -1.99 16.95 -2.37
CA SER A 31 -2.45 15.61 -2.71
C SER A 31 -3.64 15.68 -3.65
N THR A 32 -3.81 14.65 -4.50
CA THR A 32 -4.95 14.54 -5.42
C THR A 32 -5.10 13.10 -5.92
N SER A 33 -6.09 12.88 -6.78
CA SER A 33 -6.21 11.69 -7.62
C SER A 33 -6.01 12.03 -9.10
N ALA A 34 -5.38 11.12 -9.84
CA ALA A 34 -5.21 11.17 -11.29
C ALA A 34 -5.71 9.86 -11.94
N ILE A 35 -5.95 9.87 -13.24
CA ILE A 35 -6.36 8.71 -14.03
C ILE A 35 -5.25 8.32 -15.01
N THR A 36 -4.67 9.29 -15.70
CA THR A 36 -3.69 9.06 -16.77
C THR A 36 -2.26 9.37 -16.35
N ASP A 37 -1.28 8.78 -17.03
CA ASP A 37 0.14 9.08 -16.78
C ASP A 37 0.49 10.56 -17.06
N ASP A 38 -0.24 11.22 -17.95
CA ASP A 38 -0.04 12.64 -18.25
C ASP A 38 -0.56 13.55 -17.13
N GLU A 39 -1.66 13.17 -16.48
CA GLU A 39 -2.11 13.85 -15.25
C GLU A 39 -1.13 13.62 -14.09
N ILE A 40 -0.55 12.42 -13.98
CA ILE A 40 0.54 12.15 -13.02
C ILE A 40 1.74 13.05 -13.32
N ALA A 41 2.17 13.14 -14.58
CA ALA A 41 3.27 14.01 -14.97
C ALA A 41 3.00 15.49 -14.70
N ALA A 42 1.79 15.97 -15.00
CA ALA A 42 1.40 17.34 -14.69
C ALA A 42 1.45 17.64 -13.17
N PHE A 43 1.07 16.68 -12.33
CA PHE A 43 1.21 16.81 -10.87
C PHE A 43 2.69 16.84 -10.44
N VAL A 44 3.53 15.95 -10.98
CA VAL A 44 4.97 15.91 -10.71
C VAL A 44 5.63 17.24 -11.10
N ASP A 45 5.38 17.72 -12.32
CA ASP A 45 5.95 18.97 -12.83
C ASP A 45 5.53 20.19 -11.98
N ALA A 46 4.30 20.20 -11.46
CA ALA A 46 3.78 21.31 -10.67
C ALA A 46 4.33 21.37 -9.22
N HIS A 47 4.75 20.23 -8.65
CA HIS A 47 5.08 20.14 -7.22
C HIS A 47 6.51 19.70 -6.93
N THR A 48 7.31 19.39 -7.94
CA THR A 48 8.72 19.03 -7.75
C THR A 48 9.64 20.17 -8.16
N SER A 49 10.62 20.48 -7.31
CA SER A 49 11.70 21.39 -7.65
C SER A 49 13.04 20.81 -7.18
N GLY A 50 13.89 20.44 -8.13
CA GLY A 50 15.16 19.75 -7.85
C GLY A 50 15.03 18.23 -7.81
N ALA A 51 15.71 17.59 -6.87
CA ALA A 51 15.74 16.13 -6.77
C ALA A 51 14.43 15.57 -6.22
N VAL A 52 14.04 14.40 -6.72
CA VAL A 52 12.82 13.71 -6.31
C VAL A 52 13.19 12.41 -5.61
N VAL A 53 12.53 12.14 -4.49
CA VAL A 53 12.49 10.80 -3.90
C VAL A 53 11.04 10.33 -3.99
N ALA A 54 10.76 9.33 -4.83
CA ALA A 54 9.43 8.78 -5.01
C ALA A 54 9.28 7.44 -4.29
N ALA A 55 8.13 7.22 -3.65
CA ALA A 55 7.71 5.91 -3.19
C ALA A 55 6.41 5.54 -3.90
N ILE A 56 6.43 4.39 -4.58
CA ILE A 56 5.38 3.96 -5.50
C ILE A 56 4.80 2.62 -5.01
N ASP A 57 3.49 2.55 -4.76
CA ASP A 57 2.77 1.29 -4.52
C ASP A 57 2.48 0.56 -5.83
N ALA A 58 3.54 0.13 -6.50
CA ALA A 58 3.46 -0.75 -7.65
C ALA A 58 4.83 -1.36 -7.95
N PRO A 59 4.86 -2.55 -8.61
CA PRO A 59 6.10 -3.15 -9.06
C PRO A 59 6.96 -2.21 -9.92
N LEU A 60 8.20 -1.96 -9.49
CA LEU A 60 9.18 -1.21 -10.30
C LEU A 60 10.03 -2.15 -11.17
N ILE A 61 10.30 -3.36 -10.66
CA ILE A 61 11.17 -4.33 -11.32
C ILE A 61 10.48 -5.70 -11.28
N VAL A 62 10.16 -6.23 -12.47
CA VAL A 62 9.50 -7.54 -12.64
C VAL A 62 10.33 -8.41 -13.58
N PRO A 63 11.28 -9.21 -13.07
CA PRO A 63 12.18 -10.00 -13.92
C PRO A 63 11.60 -11.38 -14.27
N ASN A 64 10.64 -11.87 -13.49
CA ASN A 64 10.10 -13.23 -13.60
C ASN A 64 9.01 -13.34 -14.69
N ALA A 65 9.05 -14.42 -15.46
CA ALA A 65 8.04 -14.73 -16.47
C ALA A 65 6.69 -15.10 -15.83
N THR A 66 6.69 -15.91 -14.78
CA THR A 66 5.51 -16.40 -14.06
C THR A 66 5.74 -16.41 -12.54
N GLY A 67 4.69 -16.71 -11.76
CA GLY A 67 4.79 -16.83 -10.29
C GLY A 67 4.94 -15.50 -9.56
N SER A 68 5.48 -15.56 -8.33
CA SER A 68 5.78 -14.40 -7.48
C SER A 68 7.28 -14.06 -7.51
N ARG A 69 7.60 -12.77 -7.46
CA ARG A 69 8.95 -12.25 -7.21
C ARG A 69 9.44 -12.62 -5.81
N VAL A 70 10.75 -12.54 -5.60
CA VAL A 70 11.37 -12.74 -4.29
C VAL A 70 10.78 -11.76 -3.27
N ALA A 71 10.62 -10.48 -3.64
CA ALA A 71 10.01 -9.45 -2.80
C ALA A 71 8.63 -9.85 -2.25
N GLU A 72 7.74 -10.35 -3.10
CA GLU A 72 6.37 -10.73 -2.72
C GLU A 72 6.35 -11.95 -1.80
N GLN A 73 7.27 -12.90 -2.03
CA GLN A 73 7.44 -14.07 -1.16
C GLN A 73 7.93 -13.65 0.23
N LEU A 74 8.91 -12.74 0.30
CA LEU A 74 9.42 -12.19 1.56
C LEU A 74 8.36 -11.40 2.32
N ILE A 75 7.63 -10.51 1.64
CA ILE A 75 6.49 -9.78 2.20
C ILE A 75 5.44 -10.74 2.73
N THR A 76 5.03 -11.73 1.94
CA THR A 76 3.99 -12.68 2.36
C THR A 76 4.45 -13.54 3.54
N ARG A 77 5.72 -13.91 3.60
CA ARG A 77 6.31 -14.63 4.74
C ARG A 77 6.30 -13.81 6.02
N GLU A 78 6.68 -12.53 5.96
CA GLU A 78 6.78 -11.67 7.15
C GLU A 78 5.41 -11.11 7.58
N PHE A 79 4.61 -10.65 6.62
CA PHE A 79 3.40 -9.87 6.83
C PHE A 79 2.09 -10.60 6.52
N GLY A 80 2.12 -11.78 5.88
CA GLY A 80 0.92 -12.54 5.52
C GLY A 80 0.07 -12.94 6.73
N ARG A 81 0.68 -13.14 7.89
CA ARG A 81 0.00 -13.40 9.17
C ARG A 81 -0.80 -12.20 9.71
N TYR A 82 -0.54 -11.00 9.22
CA TYR A 82 -1.28 -9.77 9.51
C TYR A 82 -2.33 -9.46 8.43
N ASN A 83 -2.57 -10.38 7.48
CA ASN A 83 -3.35 -10.17 6.25
C ASN A 83 -2.77 -9.10 5.31
N ALA A 84 -1.44 -8.90 5.35
CA ALA A 84 -0.68 -7.97 4.51
C ALA A 84 0.27 -8.71 3.55
N GLY A 85 -0.19 -9.81 2.94
CA GLY A 85 0.56 -10.52 1.90
C GLY A 85 0.44 -9.85 0.54
N ALA A 86 1.49 -9.92 -0.27
CA ALA A 86 1.53 -9.30 -1.59
C ALA A 86 0.98 -10.22 -2.69
N TYR A 87 0.38 -9.63 -3.72
CA TYR A 87 -0.05 -10.36 -4.91
C TYR A 87 1.14 -10.60 -5.85
N PRO A 88 1.14 -11.73 -6.60
CA PRO A 88 2.19 -12.02 -7.58
C PRO A 88 2.20 -11.02 -8.73
N SER A 89 3.39 -10.50 -9.04
CA SER A 89 3.68 -9.72 -10.25
C SER A 89 4.63 -10.51 -11.16
N ASN A 90 4.28 -10.63 -12.44
CA ASN A 90 5.08 -11.37 -13.43
C ASN A 90 4.71 -10.97 -14.85
N ARG A 91 5.65 -11.19 -15.78
CA ARG A 91 5.56 -10.76 -17.19
C ARG A 91 4.48 -11.48 -18.00
N SER A 92 3.99 -12.64 -17.56
CA SER A 92 2.84 -13.29 -18.22
C SER A 92 1.52 -12.53 -18.06
N ARG A 93 1.47 -11.55 -17.13
CA ARG A 93 0.32 -10.65 -16.95
C ARG A 93 0.56 -9.35 -17.72
N PRO A 94 -0.32 -8.94 -18.66
CA PRO A 94 -0.13 -7.73 -19.46
C PRO A 94 0.05 -6.42 -18.66
N LEU A 95 -0.45 -6.38 -17.42
CA LEU A 95 -0.29 -5.22 -16.52
C LEU A 95 1.14 -5.05 -15.99
N PHE A 96 2.00 -6.05 -16.18
CA PHE A 96 3.38 -6.07 -15.67
C PHE A 96 4.41 -6.30 -16.79
N ASP A 97 4.04 -6.06 -18.05
CA ASP A 97 4.96 -6.17 -19.19
C ASP A 97 4.80 -5.01 -20.20
N PRO A 98 5.43 -3.85 -19.94
CA PRO A 98 6.13 -3.47 -18.71
C PRO A 98 5.18 -3.13 -17.54
N PRO A 99 5.62 -3.25 -16.28
CA PRO A 99 4.87 -2.74 -15.15
C PRO A 99 4.85 -1.20 -15.18
N ARG A 100 3.69 -0.63 -14.82
CA ARG A 100 3.50 0.83 -14.89
C ARG A 100 4.50 1.62 -14.01
N GLY A 101 4.97 1.02 -12.91
CA GLY A 101 6.02 1.61 -12.07
C GLY A 101 7.35 1.79 -12.80
N GLU A 102 7.76 0.79 -13.59
CA GLU A 102 8.95 0.87 -14.48
C GLU A 102 8.78 2.00 -15.51
N THR A 103 7.60 2.09 -16.12
CA THR A 103 7.27 3.14 -17.10
C THR A 103 7.39 4.54 -16.50
N LEU A 104 6.90 4.76 -15.27
CA LEU A 104 7.05 6.06 -14.60
C LEU A 104 8.52 6.37 -14.28
N CYS A 105 9.29 5.39 -13.77
CA CYS A 105 10.72 5.59 -13.50
C CYS A 105 11.47 6.00 -14.76
N GLN A 106 11.22 5.34 -15.89
CA GLN A 106 11.80 5.69 -17.20
C GLN A 106 11.38 7.08 -17.66
N ARG A 107 10.08 7.41 -17.53
CA ARG A 107 9.51 8.70 -17.96
C ARG A 107 10.16 9.87 -17.22
N PHE A 108 10.36 9.75 -15.91
CA PHE A 108 10.87 10.84 -15.08
C PHE A 108 12.38 10.76 -14.80
N GLY A 109 13.07 9.73 -15.32
CA GLY A 109 14.48 9.51 -15.04
C GLY A 109 14.78 9.21 -13.57
N TRP A 110 13.85 8.55 -12.87
CA TRP A 110 14.05 8.14 -11.49
C TRP A 110 14.81 6.81 -11.45
N ASP A 111 15.91 6.79 -10.70
CA ASP A 111 16.72 5.59 -10.50
C ASP A 111 16.00 4.62 -9.54
N PRO A 112 15.62 3.41 -9.98
CA PRO A 112 14.91 2.45 -9.15
C PRO A 112 15.84 1.58 -8.29
N ASP A 113 17.16 1.77 -8.32
CA ASP A 113 18.10 1.01 -7.48
C ASP A 113 18.01 1.48 -6.01
N PRO A 114 17.60 0.63 -5.05
CA PRO A 114 17.52 1.01 -3.64
C PRO A 114 18.89 1.16 -2.97
N ALA A 115 20.00 0.82 -3.65
CA ALA A 115 21.34 1.15 -3.21
C ALA A 115 21.76 2.58 -3.60
N THR A 116 21.05 3.22 -4.53
CA THR A 116 21.32 4.60 -4.92
C THR A 116 20.90 5.54 -3.79
N PRO A 117 21.83 6.32 -3.21
CA PRO A 117 21.48 7.27 -2.18
C PRO A 117 20.66 8.42 -2.77
N PRO A 118 19.57 8.84 -2.11
CA PRO A 118 18.86 10.06 -2.48
C PRO A 118 19.80 11.26 -2.32
N GLY A 119 19.85 12.16 -3.31
CA GLY A 119 20.81 13.26 -3.32
C GLY A 119 20.41 14.40 -4.26
N ARG A 120 21.04 15.57 -4.09
CA ARG A 120 20.66 16.81 -4.78
C ARG A 120 20.60 16.72 -6.32
N ASP A 121 21.38 15.83 -6.92
CA ASP A 121 21.50 15.70 -8.37
C ASP A 121 20.94 14.37 -8.91
N ARG A 122 20.30 13.56 -8.07
CA ARG A 122 19.77 12.26 -8.49
C ARG A 122 18.40 12.01 -7.88
N SER A 123 17.42 11.89 -8.77
CA SER A 123 16.08 11.48 -8.42
C SER A 123 15.98 9.95 -8.36
N VAL A 124 15.33 9.43 -7.34
CA VAL A 124 15.22 7.98 -7.07
C VAL A 124 13.76 7.60 -6.88
N ALA A 125 13.44 6.33 -7.13
CA ALA A 125 12.14 5.75 -6.85
C ALA A 125 12.31 4.42 -6.09
N ILE A 126 11.49 4.20 -5.07
CA ILE A 126 11.41 2.93 -4.35
C ILE A 126 10.03 2.31 -4.48
N GLU A 127 10.01 0.98 -4.61
CA GLU A 127 8.78 0.19 -4.49
C GLU A 127 8.38 0.10 -3.01
N VAL A 128 7.16 0.49 -2.68
CA VAL A 128 6.60 0.35 -1.32
C VAL A 128 5.32 -0.46 -1.35
N TYR A 129 4.86 -0.90 -0.18
CA TYR A 129 3.57 -1.54 -0.02
C TYR A 129 2.87 -1.02 1.25
N PRO A 130 1.79 -0.22 1.15
CA PRO A 130 1.13 0.45 2.27
C PRO A 130 0.68 -0.49 3.39
N HIS A 131 0.11 -1.65 3.10
CA HIS A 131 -0.41 -2.54 4.14
C HIS A 131 0.66 -3.02 5.15
N PRO A 132 1.80 -3.58 4.74
CA PRO A 132 2.93 -3.84 5.63
C PRO A 132 3.43 -2.60 6.37
N ALA A 133 3.51 -1.45 5.69
CA ALA A 133 3.94 -0.20 6.32
C ALA A 133 2.99 0.21 7.46
N MET A 134 1.68 0.15 7.26
CA MET A 134 0.68 0.41 8.30
C MET A 134 0.81 -0.56 9.47
N VAL A 135 1.05 -1.86 9.21
CA VAL A 135 1.26 -2.85 10.28
C VAL A 135 2.42 -2.45 11.19
N VAL A 136 3.54 -1.99 10.61
CA VAL A 136 4.73 -1.57 11.34
C VAL A 136 4.50 -0.23 12.04
N LEU A 137 4.17 0.82 11.28
CA LEU A 137 4.08 2.20 11.77
C LEU A 137 2.96 2.36 12.81
N PHE A 138 1.83 1.70 12.60
CA PHE A 138 0.66 1.85 13.48
C PHE A 138 0.57 0.76 14.55
N ALA A 139 1.56 -0.15 14.60
CA ALA A 139 1.64 -1.26 15.55
C ALA A 139 0.38 -2.14 15.53
N LEU A 140 -0.04 -2.57 14.32
CA LEU A 140 -1.30 -3.29 14.13
C LEU A 140 -1.10 -4.81 14.21
N ALA A 141 -2.06 -5.48 14.83
CA ALA A 141 -2.14 -6.94 14.84
C ALA A 141 -2.69 -7.52 13.52
N THR A 142 -3.34 -6.70 12.67
CA THR A 142 -3.83 -7.05 11.33
C THR A 142 -4.06 -5.76 10.52
N VAL A 143 -4.11 -5.85 9.19
CA VAL A 143 -4.47 -4.69 8.34
C VAL A 143 -5.82 -4.09 8.73
N LEU A 144 -5.93 -2.77 8.58
CA LEU A 144 -7.20 -2.05 8.66
C LEU A 144 -8.08 -2.43 7.45
N PRO A 145 -9.35 -2.82 7.63
CA PRO A 145 -10.22 -3.24 6.54
C PRO A 145 -10.91 -2.05 5.83
N TYR A 146 -10.16 -1.01 5.46
CA TYR A 146 -10.71 0.22 4.86
C TYR A 146 -10.97 0.12 3.34
N LYS A 147 -10.23 -0.73 2.62
CA LYS A 147 -10.43 -0.91 1.16
C LYS A 147 -11.76 -1.59 0.83
N ALA A 148 -12.47 -1.18 -0.21
CA ALA A 148 -13.73 -1.80 -0.60
C ALA A 148 -13.55 -3.29 -1.00
N LYS A 149 -14.32 -4.18 -0.36
CA LYS A 149 -14.35 -5.62 -0.66
C LYS A 149 -15.75 -6.17 -0.50
N ARG A 150 -16.07 -7.24 -1.23
CA ARG A 150 -17.37 -7.93 -1.13
C ARG A 150 -17.68 -8.28 0.33
N GLY A 151 -18.88 -7.92 0.78
CA GLY A 151 -19.36 -8.20 2.13
C GLY A 151 -19.03 -7.13 3.18
N ARG A 152 -18.39 -6.02 2.80
CA ARG A 152 -18.23 -4.85 3.68
C ARG A 152 -19.34 -3.82 3.40
N ASP A 153 -20.06 -3.41 4.43
CA ASP A 153 -21.00 -2.31 4.33
C ASP A 153 -20.29 -0.95 4.52
N VAL A 154 -21.01 0.12 4.18
CA VAL A 154 -20.48 1.49 4.23
C VAL A 154 -20.08 1.87 5.66
N SER A 155 -20.84 1.45 6.67
CA SER A 155 -20.57 1.81 8.05
C SER A 155 -19.26 1.21 8.53
N ALA A 156 -19.03 -0.08 8.26
CA ALA A 156 -17.80 -0.78 8.60
C ALA A 156 -16.58 -0.18 7.88
N LEU A 157 -16.71 0.13 6.58
CA LEU A 157 -15.64 0.79 5.83
C LEU A 157 -15.34 2.17 6.40
N LYS A 158 -16.36 2.98 6.67
CA LYS A 158 -16.23 4.32 7.24
C LYS A 158 -15.53 4.30 8.59
N THR A 159 -15.86 3.36 9.48
CA THR A 159 -15.15 3.18 10.76
C THR A 159 -13.69 2.79 10.54
N ALA A 160 -13.41 1.85 9.64
CA ALA A 160 -12.03 1.44 9.35
C ALA A 160 -11.20 2.57 8.73
N PHE A 161 -11.83 3.38 7.87
CA PHE A 161 -11.21 4.53 7.22
C PHE A 161 -10.95 5.66 8.22
N ALA A 162 -11.90 5.96 9.11
CA ALA A 162 -11.68 6.92 10.20
C ALA A 162 -10.50 6.48 11.10
N SER A 163 -10.43 5.18 11.43
CA SER A 163 -9.30 4.63 12.19
C SER A 163 -7.96 4.79 11.44
N LEU A 164 -7.93 4.62 10.12
CA LEU A 164 -6.74 4.87 9.31
C LEU A 164 -6.30 6.34 9.41
N LEU A 165 -7.22 7.29 9.23
CA LEU A 165 -6.90 8.72 9.32
C LEU A 165 -6.42 9.11 10.73
N ASP A 166 -7.04 8.58 11.78
CA ASP A 166 -6.62 8.78 13.17
C ASP A 166 -5.20 8.23 13.42
N HIS A 167 -4.87 7.07 12.84
CA HIS A 167 -3.52 6.52 12.91
C HIS A 167 -2.49 7.38 12.19
N MET A 168 -2.81 7.86 10.99
CA MET A 168 -1.93 8.74 10.22
C MET A 168 -1.69 10.06 10.93
N GLU A 169 -2.69 10.69 11.52
CA GLU A 169 -2.49 11.90 12.32
C GLU A 169 -1.71 11.64 13.60
N ARG A 170 -1.92 10.50 14.26
CA ARG A 170 -1.17 10.20 15.48
C ARG A 170 0.31 9.92 15.21
N VAL A 171 0.63 9.27 14.09
CA VAL A 171 1.98 8.73 13.83
C VAL A 171 2.77 9.56 12.82
N CYS A 172 2.10 10.14 11.83
CA CYS A 172 2.75 10.80 10.70
C CYS A 172 2.58 12.33 10.72
N ASP A 173 1.74 12.91 11.60
CA ASP A 173 1.46 14.36 11.59
C ASP A 173 2.70 15.22 11.80
N GLU A 174 3.69 14.74 12.54
CA GLU A 174 5.06 15.23 12.39
C GLU A 174 5.84 14.21 11.54
N PRO A 175 6.33 14.58 10.34
CA PRO A 175 6.45 15.92 9.79
C PRO A 175 5.28 16.37 8.91
N LEU A 176 4.32 15.52 8.56
CA LEU A 176 3.40 15.78 7.45
C LEU A 176 2.52 17.04 7.61
N GLY A 177 2.25 17.48 8.84
CA GLY A 177 1.33 18.57 9.15
C GLY A 177 -0.11 18.30 8.69
N LEU A 178 -0.56 17.04 8.77
CA LEU A 178 -1.87 16.60 8.30
C LEU A 178 -3.02 17.39 8.94
N THR A 179 -2.97 17.57 10.26
CA THR A 179 -4.01 18.29 11.02
C THR A 179 -4.11 19.77 10.66
N ALA A 180 -3.03 20.34 10.13
CA ALA A 180 -2.99 21.72 9.64
C ALA A 180 -3.30 21.85 8.13
N SER A 181 -3.35 20.73 7.39
CA SER A 181 -3.56 20.72 5.94
C SER A 181 -5.04 20.89 5.60
N PRO A 182 -5.43 21.92 4.83
CA PRO A 182 -6.82 22.10 4.37
C PRO A 182 -7.30 20.91 3.53
N ARG A 183 -6.44 20.37 2.65
CA ARG A 183 -6.78 19.22 1.81
C ARG A 183 -7.04 17.96 2.65
N TRP A 184 -6.24 17.75 3.70
CA TRP A 184 -6.47 16.64 4.61
C TRP A 184 -7.79 16.78 5.39
N ALA A 185 -8.14 18.01 5.81
CA ALA A 185 -9.43 18.29 6.41
C ALA A 185 -10.62 17.99 5.47
N GLU A 186 -10.48 18.26 4.16
CA GLU A 186 -11.47 17.87 3.14
C GLU A 186 -11.61 16.34 3.04
N ILE A 187 -10.49 15.60 3.03
CA ILE A 187 -10.50 14.13 3.04
C ILE A 187 -11.23 13.60 4.28
N ARG A 188 -10.91 14.13 5.47
CA ARG A 188 -11.62 13.76 6.71
C ARG A 188 -13.12 14.02 6.60
N SER A 189 -13.51 15.17 6.07
CA SER A 189 -14.92 15.52 5.88
C SER A 189 -15.62 14.59 4.89
N ALA A 190 -14.96 14.23 3.78
CA ALA A 190 -15.49 13.28 2.80
C ALA A 190 -15.72 11.90 3.42
N VAL A 191 -14.78 11.38 4.21
CA VAL A 191 -14.94 10.11 4.93
C VAL A 191 -16.05 10.19 5.98
N ALA A 192 -16.09 11.27 6.77
CA ALA A 192 -17.11 11.47 7.80
C ALA A 192 -18.52 11.66 7.23
N SER A 193 -18.66 12.14 6.00
CA SER A 193 -19.94 12.33 5.31
C SER A 193 -20.31 11.21 4.34
N ALA A 194 -19.43 10.21 4.14
CA ALA A 194 -19.69 9.12 3.19
C ALA A 194 -20.98 8.35 3.53
N GLU A 195 -21.81 8.16 2.50
CA GLU A 195 -23.07 7.40 2.55
C GLU A 195 -23.03 6.15 1.65
N ARG A 196 -22.10 6.10 0.69
CA ARG A 196 -21.90 4.98 -0.22
C ARG A 196 -20.43 4.58 -0.27
N ILE A 197 -20.18 3.32 -0.63
CA ILE A 197 -18.83 2.78 -0.78
C ILE A 197 -18.00 3.62 -1.75
N VAL A 198 -18.60 4.02 -2.88
CA VAL A 198 -17.93 4.86 -3.89
C VAL A 198 -17.46 6.22 -3.35
N ASP A 199 -18.09 6.75 -2.29
CA ASP A 199 -17.67 8.01 -1.69
C ASP A 199 -16.35 7.83 -0.90
N LEU A 200 -16.14 6.67 -0.29
CA LEU A 200 -14.88 6.27 0.35
C LEU A 200 -13.82 5.89 -0.69
N ASP A 201 -14.21 5.13 -1.72
CA ASP A 201 -13.31 4.73 -2.79
C ASP A 201 -12.64 5.97 -3.39
N ARG A 202 -13.37 7.08 -3.60
CA ARG A 202 -12.85 8.33 -4.19
C ARG A 202 -11.64 8.93 -3.49
N VAL A 203 -11.45 8.68 -2.20
CA VAL A 203 -10.33 9.21 -1.42
C VAL A 203 -9.32 8.15 -1.01
N GLU A 204 -9.60 6.86 -1.28
CA GLU A 204 -8.76 5.73 -0.89
C GLU A 204 -7.33 5.87 -1.43
N ASP A 205 -7.19 5.95 -2.75
CA ASP A 205 -5.86 5.97 -3.38
C ASP A 205 -5.08 7.24 -2.98
N GLU A 206 -5.77 8.38 -2.83
CA GLU A 206 -5.14 9.64 -2.39
C GLU A 206 -4.58 9.53 -0.96
N VAL A 207 -5.30 8.87 -0.05
CA VAL A 207 -4.82 8.62 1.33
C VAL A 207 -3.65 7.66 1.35
N ASP A 208 -3.70 6.60 0.55
CA ASP A 208 -2.59 5.65 0.42
C ASP A 208 -1.36 6.31 -0.20
N ALA A 209 -1.54 7.25 -1.13
CA ALA A 209 -0.46 8.05 -1.68
C ALA A 209 0.16 8.99 -0.64
N VAL A 210 -0.61 9.60 0.27
CA VAL A 210 -0.05 10.38 1.39
C VAL A 210 0.84 9.49 2.28
N LEU A 211 0.42 8.25 2.56
CA LEU A 211 1.27 7.31 3.28
C LEU A 211 2.53 6.93 2.47
N CYS A 212 2.40 6.71 1.16
CA CYS A 212 3.57 6.48 0.29
C CYS A 212 4.54 7.67 0.36
N ALA A 213 4.05 8.91 0.33
CA ALA A 213 4.88 10.11 0.39
C ALA A 213 5.65 10.19 1.72
N TYR A 214 5.01 9.79 2.82
CA TYR A 214 5.69 9.66 4.11
C TYR A 214 6.80 8.59 4.08
N LEU A 215 6.59 7.46 3.41
CA LEU A 215 7.63 6.44 3.20
C LEU A 215 8.78 6.97 2.33
N ALA A 216 8.49 7.79 1.32
CA ALA A 216 9.50 8.46 0.52
C ALA A 216 10.35 9.43 1.39
N TRP A 217 9.72 10.18 2.30
CA TRP A 217 10.43 11.05 3.24
C TRP A 217 11.30 10.27 4.22
N LEU A 218 10.79 9.17 4.79
CA LEU A 218 11.58 8.29 5.67
C LEU A 218 12.79 7.69 4.94
N TRP A 219 12.61 7.27 3.69
CA TRP A 219 13.70 6.78 2.85
C TRP A 219 14.72 7.88 2.55
N GLY A 220 14.24 9.01 2.09
CA GLY A 220 15.04 10.15 1.65
C GLY A 220 15.88 10.80 2.76
N THR A 221 15.36 10.81 3.98
CA THR A 221 16.05 11.30 5.19
C THR A 221 16.95 10.25 5.84
N GLY A 222 17.03 9.05 5.27
CA GLY A 222 17.92 7.99 5.74
C GLY A 222 17.46 7.35 7.05
N SER A 223 16.15 7.22 7.27
CA SER A 223 15.61 6.55 8.45
C SER A 223 16.21 5.14 8.61
N PRO A 224 16.83 4.82 9.76
CA PRO A 224 17.52 3.54 9.96
C PRO A 224 16.58 2.34 10.06
N THR A 225 15.26 2.57 10.13
CA THR A 225 14.26 1.49 10.20
C THR A 225 13.87 0.98 8.82
N MET A 226 14.16 1.73 7.76
CA MET A 226 13.80 1.35 6.39
C MET A 226 14.59 0.10 5.97
N ARG A 227 13.88 -0.90 5.45
CA ARG A 227 14.43 -2.20 5.07
C ARG A 227 14.00 -2.54 3.64
N VAL A 228 14.95 -2.98 2.84
CA VAL A 228 14.71 -3.55 1.52
C VAL A 228 14.46 -5.04 1.66
N LEU A 229 13.34 -5.55 1.13
CA LEU A 229 13.03 -6.97 1.05
C LEU A 229 13.14 -7.44 -0.41
N GLY A 230 14.25 -8.09 -0.75
CA GLY A 230 14.64 -8.42 -2.11
C GLY A 230 15.88 -7.64 -2.52
N ASP A 231 16.05 -7.45 -3.82
CA ASP A 231 17.16 -6.67 -4.40
C ASP A 231 16.76 -6.11 -5.78
N VAL A 232 17.63 -5.27 -6.37
CA VAL A 232 17.38 -4.63 -7.67
C VAL A 232 17.28 -5.65 -8.82
N ASP A 233 17.94 -6.81 -8.72
CA ASP A 233 17.97 -7.81 -9.79
C ASP A 233 16.70 -8.68 -9.80
N SER A 234 16.20 -9.04 -8.62
CA SER A 234 15.04 -9.93 -8.42
C SER A 234 13.73 -9.19 -8.14
N GLY A 235 13.79 -7.86 -7.99
CA GLY A 235 12.73 -7.00 -7.50
C GLY A 235 12.71 -6.94 -5.97
N TYR A 236 12.27 -5.81 -5.43
CA TYR A 236 12.26 -5.54 -3.99
C TYR A 236 11.00 -4.78 -3.57
N ILE A 237 10.69 -4.81 -2.28
CA ILE A 237 9.71 -3.92 -1.63
C ILE A 237 10.37 -3.33 -0.38
N VAL A 238 10.25 -2.01 -0.19
CA VAL A 238 10.76 -1.30 0.98
C VAL A 238 9.68 -1.23 2.06
N VAL A 239 10.05 -1.54 3.31
CA VAL A 239 9.18 -1.47 4.49
C VAL A 239 9.84 -0.68 5.62
N PRO A 240 9.08 0.04 6.47
CA PRO A 240 9.64 0.95 7.48
C PRO A 240 10.06 0.26 8.79
N GLY A 241 10.35 -1.05 8.76
CA GLY A 241 10.82 -1.80 9.92
C GLY A 241 10.28 -3.23 9.99
N THR A 242 10.24 -3.78 11.20
CA THR A 242 9.63 -5.09 11.52
C THR A 242 8.37 -4.86 12.35
N ALA A 243 7.39 -5.77 12.25
CA ALA A 243 6.19 -5.67 13.08
C ALA A 243 6.52 -5.89 14.57
N SER A 244 6.14 -4.93 15.42
CA SER A 244 6.40 -4.96 16.87
C SER A 244 5.30 -5.65 17.68
N VAL A 245 4.10 -5.79 17.10
CA VAL A 245 2.93 -6.40 17.72
C VAL A 245 2.71 -7.80 17.16
N PRO A 246 2.39 -8.82 17.98
CA PRO A 246 2.02 -10.14 17.48
C PRO A 246 0.81 -10.04 16.55
N PRO A 247 0.75 -10.85 15.48
CA PRO A 247 -0.44 -10.88 14.66
C PRO A 247 -1.65 -11.28 15.50
N ALA A 248 -2.80 -10.68 15.21
CA ALA A 248 -4.06 -11.16 15.72
C ALA A 248 -4.11 -12.63 15.33
N GLY A 249 -4.18 -13.52 16.33
CA GLY A 249 -4.32 -14.94 16.05
C GLY A 249 -5.41 -15.06 15.01
N ARG A 250 -5.15 -15.74 13.88
CA ARG A 250 -6.22 -16.02 12.91
C ARG A 250 -7.34 -16.58 13.76
N THR A 251 -8.48 -15.90 13.82
CA THR A 251 -9.71 -16.60 14.20
C THR A 251 -9.68 -17.80 13.29
N PRO A 252 -9.62 -19.04 13.82
CA PRO A 252 -9.76 -20.20 12.97
C PRO A 252 -10.98 -19.87 12.12
N ARG A 253 -10.86 -19.96 10.78
CA ARG A 253 -12.06 -20.08 9.94
C ARG A 253 -12.96 -21.02 10.75
N ALA A 254 -14.15 -20.55 11.17
CA ALA A 254 -15.03 -21.34 12.03
C ALA A 254 -14.95 -22.76 11.52
N ASP A 255 -14.56 -23.71 12.39
CA ASP A 255 -14.05 -24.99 11.94
C ASP A 255 -14.99 -25.48 10.84
N LEU A 256 -14.50 -25.59 9.61
CA LEU A 256 -15.36 -25.93 8.47
C LEU A 256 -16.15 -27.21 8.80
N ALA A 257 -15.60 -28.08 9.65
CA ALA A 257 -16.31 -29.21 10.21
C ALA A 257 -17.50 -28.83 11.13
N ASP A 258 -17.35 -27.83 12.00
CA ASP A 258 -18.44 -27.28 12.81
C ASP A 258 -19.48 -26.53 11.95
N GLU A 259 -19.06 -25.83 10.90
CA GLU A 259 -20.00 -25.22 9.92
C GLU A 259 -20.80 -26.30 9.18
N PHE A 260 -20.14 -27.35 8.69
CA PHE A 260 -20.82 -28.48 8.04
C PHE A 260 -21.77 -29.20 9.00
N ARG A 261 -21.39 -29.38 10.27
CA ARG A 261 -22.26 -29.98 11.29
C ARG A 261 -23.42 -29.06 11.69
N THR A 262 -23.24 -27.75 11.63
CA THR A 262 -24.35 -26.81 11.87
C THR A 262 -25.35 -26.83 10.71
N ALA A 263 -24.86 -26.90 9.48
CA ALA A 263 -25.70 -27.00 8.28
C ALA A 263 -26.35 -28.39 8.12
N VAL A 264 -25.67 -29.45 8.56
CA VAL A 264 -26.13 -30.85 8.49
C VAL A 264 -25.88 -31.54 9.84
N PRO A 265 -26.82 -31.42 10.80
CA PRO A 265 -26.64 -31.92 12.17
C PRO A 265 -26.40 -33.43 12.31
N SER A 266 -26.68 -34.21 11.27
CA SER A 266 -26.46 -35.65 11.23
C SER A 266 -25.01 -36.06 10.91
N LEU A 267 -24.15 -35.14 10.49
CA LEU A 267 -22.75 -35.46 10.21
C LEU A 267 -21.99 -35.82 11.48
N THR A 268 -21.28 -36.94 11.45
CA THR A 268 -20.27 -37.24 12.47
C THR A 268 -19.09 -36.26 12.33
N ARG A 269 -18.35 -36.08 13.43
CA ARG A 269 -17.16 -35.20 13.43
C ARG A 269 -16.14 -35.60 12.35
N GLN A 270 -15.92 -36.89 12.15
CA GLN A 270 -14.96 -37.42 11.18
C GLN A 270 -15.39 -37.15 9.72
N GLU A 271 -16.69 -37.23 9.43
CA GLU A 271 -17.23 -36.91 8.10
C GLU A 271 -17.13 -35.41 7.82
N ALA A 272 -17.44 -34.57 8.80
CA ALA A 272 -17.33 -33.13 8.70
C ALA A 272 -15.88 -32.66 8.49
N GLU A 273 -14.91 -33.29 9.16
CA GLU A 273 -13.48 -33.05 8.98
C GLU A 273 -12.99 -33.45 7.57
N ARG A 274 -13.51 -34.56 7.00
CA ARG A 274 -13.22 -34.94 5.61
C ARG A 274 -13.75 -33.92 4.60
N LEU A 275 -14.99 -33.46 4.78
CA LEU A 275 -15.58 -32.44 3.92
C LEU A 275 -14.81 -31.10 4.01
N ALA A 276 -14.42 -30.71 5.22
CA ALA A 276 -13.57 -29.55 5.44
C ALA A 276 -12.21 -29.67 4.74
N ALA A 277 -11.58 -30.86 4.75
CA ALA A 277 -10.31 -31.09 4.06
C ALA A 277 -10.45 -30.98 2.54
N ILE A 278 -11.51 -31.53 1.95
CA ILE A 278 -11.78 -31.42 0.50
C ILE A 278 -12.04 -29.97 0.10
N ALA A 279 -12.83 -29.23 0.89
CA ALA A 279 -13.15 -27.83 0.64
C ALA A 279 -11.92 -26.90 0.74
N ARG A 280 -10.88 -27.30 1.47
CA ARG A 280 -9.61 -26.56 1.60
C ARG A 280 -8.64 -26.78 0.42
N GLN A 281 -8.90 -27.76 -0.45
CA GLN A 281 -8.08 -28.09 -1.63
C GLN A 281 -8.59 -27.47 -2.94
N ARG A 282 -9.70 -26.71 -2.87
CA ARG A 282 -10.26 -25.92 -3.98
C ARG A 282 -10.00 -24.44 -3.73
#